data_AF-A0A7C8ZVQ2-F1
#
_entry.id   AF-A0A7C8ZVQ2-F1
#
_cell.length_a   1.000
_cell.length_b   1.000
_cell.length_c   1.000
_cell.angle_alpha   90.00
_cell.angle_beta   90.00
_cell.angle_gamma   90.00
#
_symmetry.space_group_name_H-M   'P 1'
#
loop_
_entity.id
_entity.type
_entity.pdbx_description
1 polymer ?
#
loop_
_entity_poly.entity_id
_entity_poly.type
_entity_poly.pdbx_seq_one_letter_code
_entity_poly.pdbx_strand_id
1 'polypeptide(L)'
;GNAFLLQGGDCAESFKEFNANNIRDTFRVLLQMGAVLMYGGQIPVIKVGRMAGQFAKPRSGPFEERNGVKLPSYKGDIINGDAFDEKSRIPDPQRLTRAYCQSAATLNLLRAFATGGYAAMQRVTQWDLDFAKHSEQGDRYQELAHRVDEALGFMAAAGLTLDHPIMQATEFWTSHECLLLPYEQALTRK
;
A
#
# COMPACT_ATOMS: atom_id res chain seq x y z
N GLY A 1 6.44 -24.40 -0.43
CA GLY A 1 6.66 -22.99 -0.77
C GLY A 1 5.98 -22.73 -2.09
N ASN A 2 4.65 -22.64 -2.08
CA ASN A 2 3.84 -22.66 -3.30
C ASN A 2 3.30 -21.28 -3.68
N ALA A 3 3.72 -20.24 -2.94
CA ALA A 3 3.37 -18.84 -3.16
C ALA A 3 4.44 -17.95 -2.51
N PHE A 4 4.50 -16.70 -2.94
CA PHE A 4 5.36 -15.66 -2.38
C PHE A 4 4.51 -14.55 -1.75
N LEU A 5 4.95 -14.02 -0.60
CA LEU A 5 4.29 -12.89 0.06
C LEU A 5 5.00 -11.58 -0.31
N LEU A 6 4.29 -10.66 -0.94
CA LEU A 6 4.72 -9.29 -1.15
C LEU A 6 3.96 -8.37 -0.18
N GLN A 7 4.68 -7.80 0.79
CA GLN A 7 4.13 -6.82 1.72
C GLN A 7 4.89 -5.50 1.62
N GLY A 8 4.19 -4.39 1.44
CA GLY A 8 4.81 -3.07 1.31
C GLY A 8 3.79 -1.93 1.39
N GLY A 9 4.28 -0.70 1.51
CA GLY A 9 3.46 0.50 1.69
C GLY A 9 4.13 1.49 2.61
N ASP A 10 3.35 2.41 3.16
CA ASP A 10 3.89 3.51 3.96
C ASP A 10 4.51 3.01 5.26
N CYS A 11 5.53 3.77 5.71
CA CYS A 11 6.05 3.60 7.04
C CYS A 11 4.94 3.98 8.05
N ALA A 12 4.44 5.21 7.98
CA ALA A 12 3.24 5.67 8.66
C ALA A 12 2.35 6.39 7.65
N GLU A 13 1.07 6.05 7.62
CA GLU A 13 0.08 6.88 6.94
C GLU A 13 -0.09 8.19 7.72
N SER A 14 -0.27 9.30 6.99
CA SER A 14 -0.57 10.61 7.59
C SER A 14 -1.95 11.12 7.17
N PHE A 15 -2.58 11.86 8.06
CA PHE A 15 -3.82 12.57 7.79
C PHE A 15 -3.64 13.75 6.83
N LYS A 16 -2.42 14.29 6.69
CA LYS A 16 -2.11 15.39 5.77
C LYS A 16 -1.92 14.91 4.34
N GLU A 17 -1.41 13.71 4.17
CA GLU A 17 -1.09 13.11 2.87
C GLU A 17 -2.23 12.22 2.33
N PHE A 18 -3.45 12.42 2.84
CA PHE A 18 -4.62 11.68 2.42
C PHE A 18 -5.12 12.17 1.06
N ASN A 19 -4.63 11.53 -0.01
CA ASN A 19 -5.09 11.79 -1.36
C ASN A 19 -5.15 10.51 -2.21
N ALA A 20 -6.05 10.49 -3.20
CA ALA A 20 -6.30 9.34 -4.05
C ALA A 20 -5.10 8.97 -4.94
N ASN A 21 -4.27 9.96 -5.32
CA ASN A 21 -3.10 9.72 -6.17
C ASN A 21 -2.04 8.91 -5.42
N ASN A 22 -1.71 9.27 -4.17
CA ASN A 22 -0.77 8.52 -3.34
C ASN A 22 -1.22 7.07 -3.14
N ILE A 23 -2.51 6.86 -2.82
CA ILE A 23 -3.08 5.51 -2.66
C ILE A 23 -2.94 4.71 -3.96
N ARG A 24 -3.32 5.32 -5.10
CA ARG A 24 -3.22 4.70 -6.43
C ARG A 24 -1.77 4.36 -6.80
N ASP A 25 -0.84 5.27 -6.55
CA ASP A 25 0.54 5.13 -6.98
C ASP A 25 1.28 4.09 -6.12
N THR A 26 1.04 4.06 -4.80
CA THR A 26 1.52 2.96 -3.94
C THR A 26 0.94 1.61 -4.34
N PHE A 27 -0.37 1.56 -4.63
CA PHE A 27 -1.03 0.34 -5.11
C PHE A 27 -0.41 -0.14 -6.43
N ARG A 28 -0.20 0.77 -7.38
CA ARG A 28 0.44 0.48 -8.68
C ARG A 28 1.84 -0.12 -8.51
N VAL A 29 2.67 0.45 -7.64
CA VAL A 29 4.02 -0.09 -7.38
C VAL A 29 3.94 -1.52 -6.85
N LEU A 30 3.02 -1.83 -5.94
CA LEU A 30 2.82 -3.18 -5.43
C LEU A 30 2.36 -4.16 -6.51
N LEU A 31 1.51 -3.73 -7.44
CA LEU A 31 1.11 -4.57 -8.57
C LEU A 31 2.28 -4.86 -9.52
N GLN A 32 3.10 -3.85 -9.81
CA GLN A 32 4.29 -4.01 -10.64
C GLN A 32 5.27 -5.01 -10.03
N MET A 33 5.64 -4.81 -8.76
CA MET A 33 6.49 -5.76 -8.04
C MET A 33 5.88 -7.16 -8.01
N GLY A 34 4.56 -7.26 -7.83
CA GLY A 34 3.85 -8.53 -7.85
C GLY A 34 3.96 -9.27 -9.19
N ALA A 35 3.79 -8.56 -10.31
CA ALA A 35 3.93 -9.14 -11.65
C ALA A 35 5.36 -9.62 -11.91
N VAL A 36 6.36 -8.82 -11.53
CA VAL A 36 7.79 -9.19 -11.65
C VAL A 36 8.11 -10.44 -10.85
N LEU A 37 7.69 -10.50 -9.58
CA LEU A 37 7.93 -11.65 -8.69
C LEU A 37 7.19 -12.90 -9.17
N MET A 38 5.97 -12.75 -9.70
CA MET A 38 5.19 -13.85 -10.24
C MET A 38 5.86 -14.44 -11.49
N TYR A 39 6.34 -13.59 -12.40
CA TYR A 39 7.06 -14.05 -13.59
C TYR A 39 8.41 -14.69 -13.25
N GLY A 40 9.21 -14.07 -12.39
CA GLY A 40 10.52 -14.61 -12.01
C GLY A 40 10.44 -15.87 -11.16
N GLY A 41 9.45 -15.94 -10.27
CA GLY A 41 9.26 -17.06 -9.34
C GLY A 41 8.39 -18.20 -9.87
N GLN A 42 7.61 -17.97 -10.92
CA GLN A 42 6.63 -18.94 -11.48
C GLN A 42 5.68 -19.51 -10.41
N ILE A 43 5.38 -18.70 -9.40
CA ILE A 43 4.46 -19.03 -8.29
C ILE A 43 3.54 -17.83 -8.01
N PRO A 44 2.32 -18.08 -7.48
CA PRO A 44 1.42 -17.02 -7.06
C PRO A 44 2.05 -16.02 -6.08
N VAL A 45 1.73 -14.73 -6.25
CA VAL A 45 2.16 -13.67 -5.33
C VAL A 45 0.95 -13.10 -4.58
N ILE A 46 0.96 -13.26 -3.26
CA ILE A 46 -0.02 -12.69 -2.33
C ILE A 46 0.42 -11.26 -2.03
N LYS A 47 -0.45 -10.28 -2.31
CA LYS A 47 -0.14 -8.86 -2.19
C LYS A 47 -0.81 -8.27 -0.96
N VAL A 48 -0.03 -7.67 -0.09
CA VAL A 48 -0.49 -7.08 1.18
C VAL A 48 0.02 -5.65 1.32
N GLY A 49 -0.87 -4.67 1.29
CA GLY A 49 -0.56 -3.27 1.53
C GLY A 49 -0.38 -2.96 3.01
N ARG A 50 0.68 -2.22 3.38
CA ARG A 50 0.76 -1.45 4.63
C ARG A 50 -0.02 -0.15 4.46
N MET A 51 -1.33 -0.28 4.42
CA MET A 51 -2.28 0.77 4.02
C MET A 51 -3.60 0.60 4.77
N ALA A 52 -4.40 1.67 4.84
CA ALA A 52 -5.71 1.68 5.48
C ALA A 52 -5.69 1.35 6.99
N GLY A 53 -4.64 1.75 7.71
CA GLY A 53 -4.56 1.55 9.16
C GLY A 53 -3.19 1.77 9.79
N GLN A 54 -2.15 1.99 9.00
CA GLN A 54 -0.76 2.10 9.45
C GLN A 54 -0.46 3.50 10.03
N PHE A 55 -1.28 3.99 10.95
CA PHE A 55 -1.14 5.32 11.54
C PHE A 55 -0.28 5.34 12.80
N ALA A 56 -0.31 4.29 13.62
CA ALA A 56 0.40 4.25 14.89
C ALA A 56 1.90 4.00 14.69
N LYS A 57 2.72 4.58 15.57
CA LYS A 57 4.18 4.45 15.54
C LYS A 57 4.78 4.12 16.91
N PRO A 58 5.57 3.04 17.03
CA PRO A 58 6.36 2.82 18.22
C PRO A 58 7.47 3.87 18.29
N ARG A 59 7.85 4.27 19.50
CA ARG A 59 8.91 5.26 19.74
C ARG A 59 9.89 4.70 20.76
N SER A 60 11.18 4.95 20.53
CA SER A 60 12.27 4.54 21.43
C SER A 60 12.17 5.18 22.82
N GLY A 61 11.57 6.37 22.92
CA GLY A 61 11.41 7.09 24.18
C GLY A 61 10.06 7.83 24.25
N PRO A 62 9.55 8.07 25.47
CA PRO A 62 8.28 8.75 25.68
C PRO A 62 8.33 10.25 25.34
N PHE A 63 9.52 10.84 25.30
CA PHE A 63 9.74 12.26 25.01
C PHE A 63 10.72 12.46 23.86
N GLU A 64 10.53 13.56 23.15
CA GLU A 64 11.41 14.11 22.14
C GLU A 64 11.89 15.48 22.62
N GLU A 65 13.19 15.73 22.51
CA GLU A 65 13.81 16.98 22.93
C GLU A 65 14.44 17.67 21.73
N ARG A 66 14.13 18.96 21.55
CA ARG A 66 14.72 19.82 20.51
C ARG A 66 15.00 21.19 21.10
N ASN A 67 16.22 21.69 20.92
CA ASN A 67 16.64 23.02 21.39
C ASN A 67 16.33 23.27 22.89
N GLY A 68 16.50 22.26 23.75
CA GLY A 68 16.24 22.34 25.19
C GLY A 68 14.75 22.28 25.59
N VAL A 69 13.83 22.13 24.63
CA VAL A 69 12.40 21.93 24.90
C VAL A 69 12.07 20.44 24.80
N LYS A 70 11.46 19.88 25.84
CA LYS A 70 11.10 18.47 25.94
C LYS A 70 9.58 18.28 25.83
N LEU A 71 9.13 17.59 24.79
CA LEU A 71 7.70 17.31 24.54
C LEU A 71 7.44 15.81 24.39
N PRO A 72 6.20 15.33 24.58
CA PRO A 72 5.86 13.94 24.26
C PRO A 72 6.22 13.59 22.81
N SER A 73 6.73 12.37 22.60
CA SER A 73 7.05 11.88 21.27
C SER A 73 5.79 11.81 20.39
N TYR A 74 5.92 12.15 19.11
CA TYR A 74 4.91 11.86 18.11
C TYR A 74 4.77 10.34 17.96
N LYS A 75 3.58 9.80 18.20
CA LYS A 75 3.29 8.35 18.18
C LYS A 75 2.42 7.95 16.99
N GLY A 76 2.35 8.80 15.97
CA GLY A 76 1.51 8.59 14.81
C GLY A 76 0.20 9.36 14.89
N ASP A 77 -0.37 9.66 13.71
CA ASP A 77 -1.49 10.59 13.57
C ASP A 77 -2.76 10.13 14.27
N ILE A 78 -2.91 8.82 14.52
CA ILE A 78 -4.00 8.24 15.31
C ILE A 78 -3.91 8.57 16.81
N ILE A 79 -2.76 9.01 17.32
CA ILE A 79 -2.55 9.36 18.74
C ILE A 79 -2.41 10.87 18.91
N ASN A 80 -1.42 11.49 18.25
CA ASN A 80 -1.12 12.92 18.39
C ASN A 80 -0.56 13.51 17.08
N GLY A 81 -0.30 14.80 17.02
CA GLY A 81 0.22 15.50 15.85
C GLY A 81 1.75 15.45 15.73
N ASP A 82 2.23 15.55 14.49
CA ASP A 82 3.65 15.55 14.13
C ASP A 82 4.38 16.85 14.53
N ALA A 83 3.67 17.98 14.51
CA ALA A 83 4.20 19.29 14.87
C ALA A 83 4.81 19.30 16.28
N PHE A 84 5.97 19.97 16.41
CA PHE A 84 6.72 20.04 17.67
C PHE A 84 6.24 21.21 18.52
N ASP A 85 5.00 21.11 18.99
CA ASP A 85 4.38 22.07 19.91
C ASP A 85 3.52 21.35 20.95
N GLU A 86 3.30 21.99 22.10
CA GLU A 86 2.62 21.36 23.24
C GLU A 86 1.21 20.90 22.89
N LYS A 87 0.44 21.70 22.14
CA LYS A 87 -0.94 21.38 21.77
C LYS A 87 -1.00 20.15 20.87
N SER A 88 -0.14 20.10 19.85
CA SER A 88 -0.10 18.99 18.90
C SER A 88 0.33 17.68 19.55
N ARG A 89 1.18 17.71 20.59
CA ARG A 89 1.72 16.49 21.22
C ARG A 89 0.79 15.86 22.26
N ILE A 90 -0.28 16.54 22.68
CA ILE A 90 -1.32 15.97 23.55
C ILE A 90 -2.10 14.90 22.77
N PRO A 91 -2.22 13.67 23.29
CA PRO A 91 -3.06 12.64 22.68
C PRO A 91 -4.53 13.05 22.60
N ASP A 92 -5.15 12.87 21.43
CA ASP A 92 -6.55 13.23 21.17
C ASP A 92 -7.36 12.01 20.73
N PRO A 93 -8.31 11.52 21.55
CA PRO A 93 -9.16 10.38 21.20
C PRO A 93 -10.00 10.56 19.92
N GLN A 94 -10.31 11.79 19.50
CA GLN A 94 -11.04 12.04 18.25
C GLN A 94 -10.25 11.60 17.01
N ARG A 95 -8.92 11.49 17.14
CA ARG A 95 -8.05 10.94 16.08
C ARG A 95 -8.32 9.47 15.79
N LEU A 96 -8.88 8.70 16.73
CA LEU A 96 -9.31 7.32 16.49
C LEU A 96 -10.40 7.25 15.41
N THR A 97 -11.43 8.10 15.54
CA THR A 97 -12.52 8.19 14.57
C THR A 97 -12.02 8.70 13.23
N ARG A 98 -11.12 9.69 13.23
CA ARG A 98 -10.50 10.19 11.99
C ARG A 98 -9.68 9.11 11.28
N ALA A 99 -8.86 8.36 12.01
CA ALA A 99 -8.11 7.23 11.46
C ALA A 99 -9.04 6.17 10.86
N TYR A 100 -10.13 5.82 11.56
CA TYR A 100 -11.14 4.90 11.03
C TYR A 100 -11.76 5.38 9.71
N CYS A 101 -12.18 6.65 9.64
CA CYS A 101 -12.77 7.19 8.41
C CYS A 101 -11.78 7.18 7.24
N GLN A 102 -10.51 7.53 7.50
CA GLN A 102 -9.47 7.49 6.48
C GLN A 102 -9.15 6.05 6.05
N SER A 103 -9.02 5.11 7.00
CA SER A 103 -8.88 3.68 6.73
C SER A 103 -10.01 3.16 5.83
N ALA A 104 -11.26 3.46 6.18
CA ALA A 104 -12.42 3.00 5.42
C ALA A 104 -12.43 3.57 3.99
N ALA A 105 -12.12 4.86 3.84
CA ALA A 105 -12.05 5.51 2.53
C ALA A 105 -10.90 4.97 1.67
N THR A 106 -9.71 4.78 2.25
CA THR A 106 -8.56 4.16 1.57
C THR A 106 -8.89 2.73 1.13
N LEU A 107 -9.44 1.90 2.02
CA LEU A 107 -9.80 0.52 1.69
C LEU A 107 -10.88 0.45 0.61
N ASN A 108 -11.87 1.34 0.64
CA ASN A 108 -12.89 1.42 -0.40
C ASN A 108 -12.28 1.73 -1.77
N LEU A 109 -11.34 2.68 -1.83
CA LEU A 109 -10.65 3.03 -3.07
C LEU A 109 -9.74 1.89 -3.55
N LEU A 110 -9.01 1.22 -2.65
CA LEU A 110 -8.19 0.06 -2.98
C LEU A 110 -9.03 -1.08 -3.55
N ARG A 111 -10.22 -1.35 -2.99
CA ARG A 111 -11.15 -2.33 -3.52
C ARG A 111 -11.63 -1.95 -4.93
N ALA A 112 -11.96 -0.69 -5.14
CA ALA A 112 -12.34 -0.19 -6.46
C ALA A 112 -11.22 -0.35 -7.50
N PHE A 113 -9.96 -0.14 -7.13
CA PHE A 113 -8.84 -0.39 -8.03
C PHE A 113 -8.58 -1.89 -8.28
N ALA A 114 -8.71 -2.71 -7.24
CA ALA A 114 -8.45 -4.14 -7.29
C ALA A 114 -9.46 -4.90 -8.16
N THR A 115 -10.74 -4.48 -8.20
CA THR A 115 -11.79 -5.16 -8.96
C THR A 115 -12.32 -4.35 -10.15
N GLY A 116 -12.16 -3.03 -10.16
CA GLY A 116 -12.68 -2.13 -11.20
C GLY A 116 -11.81 -2.00 -12.45
N GLY A 117 -10.95 -2.98 -12.73
CA GLY A 117 -10.11 -3.04 -13.93
C GLY A 117 -8.82 -2.21 -13.89
N TYR A 118 -8.56 -1.44 -12.82
CA TYR A 118 -7.26 -0.76 -12.67
C TYR A 118 -6.13 -1.78 -12.48
N ALA A 119 -6.40 -2.89 -11.78
CA ALA A 119 -5.46 -3.98 -11.55
C ALA A 119 -5.36 -5.00 -12.70
N ALA A 120 -6.00 -4.75 -13.85
CA ALA A 120 -5.96 -5.66 -14.98
C ALA A 120 -4.52 -5.90 -15.46
N MET A 121 -4.15 -7.17 -15.69
CA MET A 121 -2.77 -7.54 -16.04
C MET A 121 -2.27 -6.89 -17.33
N GLN A 122 -3.16 -6.53 -18.25
CA GLN A 122 -2.83 -5.80 -19.48
C GLN A 122 -2.22 -4.42 -19.22
N ARG A 123 -2.47 -3.84 -18.04
CA ARG A 123 -1.93 -2.54 -17.67
C ARG A 123 -0.50 -2.61 -17.15
N VAL A 124 0.09 -3.80 -17.00
CA VAL A 124 1.49 -3.96 -16.53
C VAL A 124 2.46 -3.19 -17.41
N THR A 125 2.27 -3.20 -18.74
CA THR A 125 3.07 -2.41 -19.69
C THR A 125 2.74 -0.92 -19.67
N GLN A 126 1.50 -0.56 -19.32
CA GLN A 126 1.07 0.84 -19.17
C GLN A 126 1.50 1.45 -17.82
N TRP A 127 1.91 0.62 -16.87
CA TRP A 127 2.46 1.07 -15.61
C TRP A 127 3.91 1.54 -15.73
N ASP A 128 4.34 2.00 -16.90
CA ASP A 128 5.63 2.66 -17.09
C ASP A 128 5.86 3.78 -16.07
N LEU A 129 6.84 3.54 -15.20
CA LEU A 129 7.29 4.50 -14.24
C LEU A 129 8.14 5.52 -14.99
N ASP A 130 7.63 6.74 -15.16
CA ASP A 130 8.36 7.84 -15.82
C ASP A 130 9.77 8.04 -15.24
N PHE A 131 10.00 7.65 -13.97
CA PHE A 131 11.30 7.72 -13.32
C PHE A 131 12.34 6.71 -13.83
N ALA A 132 11.91 5.60 -14.44
CA ALA A 132 12.80 4.55 -14.94
C ALA A 132 13.36 4.86 -16.34
N LYS A 133 12.77 5.85 -17.03
CA LYS A 133 13.23 6.31 -18.34
C LYS A 133 14.70 6.78 -18.23
N HIS A 134 15.58 6.22 -19.06
CA HIS A 134 17.02 6.52 -19.13
C HIS A 134 17.88 5.90 -18.00
N SER A 135 17.50 4.72 -17.50
CA SER A 135 18.30 3.96 -16.53
C SER A 135 18.47 2.50 -16.97
N GLU A 136 19.62 1.87 -16.66
CA GLU A 136 19.85 0.44 -16.96
C GLU A 136 18.79 -0.45 -16.27
N GLN A 137 18.34 -0.05 -15.09
CA GLN A 137 17.27 -0.74 -14.35
C GLN A 137 15.92 -0.62 -15.06
N GLY A 138 15.66 0.53 -15.69
CA GLY A 138 14.48 0.75 -16.52
C GLY A 138 14.47 -0.14 -17.75
N ASP A 139 15.61 -0.27 -18.44
CA ASP A 139 15.73 -1.15 -19.61
C ASP A 139 15.43 -2.62 -19.24
N ARG A 140 15.96 -3.10 -18.11
CA ARG A 140 15.66 -4.46 -17.60
C ARG A 140 14.20 -4.64 -17.22
N TYR A 141 13.59 -3.61 -16.63
CA TYR A 141 12.16 -3.65 -16.30
C TYR A 141 11.30 -3.70 -17.58
N GLN A 142 11.65 -2.92 -18.60
CA GLN A 142 10.97 -2.94 -19.90
C GLN A 142 11.08 -4.31 -20.58
N GLU A 143 12.27 -4.91 -20.58
CA GLU A 143 12.44 -6.27 -21.14
C GLU A 143 11.52 -7.28 -20.43
N LEU A 144 11.46 -7.23 -19.10
CA LEU A 144 10.58 -8.08 -18.33
C LEU A 144 9.09 -7.81 -18.62
N ALA A 145 8.70 -6.53 -18.70
CA ALA A 145 7.33 -6.13 -19.03
C ALA A 145 6.93 -6.65 -20.42
N HIS A 146 7.82 -6.59 -21.40
CA HIS A 146 7.62 -7.17 -22.73
C HIS A 146 7.41 -8.69 -22.66
N ARG A 147 8.21 -9.42 -21.89
CA ARG A 147 8.02 -10.87 -21.72
C ARG A 147 6.72 -11.24 -21.04
N VAL A 148 6.27 -10.42 -20.08
CA VAL A 148 4.95 -10.58 -19.45
C VAL A 148 3.85 -10.35 -20.48
N ASP A 149 3.97 -9.32 -21.33
CA ASP A 149 3.02 -9.04 -22.41
C ASP A 149 2.92 -10.19 -23.42
N GLU A 150 4.06 -10.75 -23.86
CA GLU A 150 4.08 -11.94 -24.73
C GLU A 150 3.39 -13.15 -24.09
N ALA A 151 3.61 -13.39 -22.79
CA ALA A 151 2.94 -14.47 -22.06
C ALA A 151 1.42 -14.25 -21.94
N LEU A 152 0.98 -13.00 -21.71
CA LEU A 152 -0.43 -12.64 -21.72
C LEU A 152 -1.05 -12.86 -23.12
N GLY A 153 -0.31 -12.49 -24.18
CA GLY A 153 -0.70 -12.75 -25.57
C GLY A 153 -0.86 -14.23 -25.89
N PHE A 154 0.08 -15.08 -25.42
CA PHE A 154 -0.03 -16.53 -25.53
C PHE A 154 -1.25 -17.08 -24.80
N MET A 155 -1.50 -16.64 -23.56
CA MET A 155 -2.68 -17.06 -22.80
C MET A 155 -3.99 -16.68 -23.50
N ALA A 156 -4.05 -15.47 -24.07
CA ALA A 156 -5.20 -15.03 -24.86
C ALA A 156 -5.41 -15.90 -26.11
N ALA A 157 -4.35 -16.21 -26.85
CA ALA A 157 -4.40 -17.10 -28.00
C ALA A 157 -4.79 -18.55 -27.64
N ALA A 158 -4.43 -19.00 -26.43
CA ALA A 158 -4.82 -20.31 -25.90
C ALA A 158 -6.26 -20.37 -25.36
N GLY A 159 -7.01 -19.28 -25.42
CA GLY A 159 -8.43 -19.21 -25.04
C GLY A 159 -8.70 -18.62 -23.65
N LEU A 160 -7.67 -18.19 -22.91
CA LEU A 160 -7.85 -17.38 -21.70
C LEU A 160 -7.93 -15.91 -22.10
N THR A 161 -9.12 -15.51 -22.52
CA THR A 161 -9.38 -14.17 -23.03
C THR A 161 -9.20 -13.09 -21.96
N LEU A 162 -8.93 -11.88 -22.42
CA LEU A 162 -8.55 -10.73 -21.57
C LEU A 162 -9.70 -10.21 -20.70
N ASP A 163 -10.94 -10.59 -21.03
CA ASP A 163 -12.16 -10.37 -20.26
C ASP A 163 -12.38 -11.42 -19.15
N HIS A 164 -11.55 -12.46 -19.10
CA HIS A 164 -11.63 -13.44 -18.02
C HIS A 164 -11.39 -12.76 -16.66
N PRO A 165 -12.19 -13.04 -15.61
CA PRO A 165 -12.11 -12.34 -14.32
C PRO A 165 -10.71 -12.32 -13.69
N ILE A 166 -9.95 -13.41 -13.86
CA ILE A 166 -8.56 -13.54 -13.37
C ILE A 166 -7.60 -12.53 -14.04
N MET A 167 -7.91 -12.07 -15.25
CA MET A 167 -7.10 -11.10 -16.00
C MET A 167 -7.45 -9.65 -15.65
N GLN A 168 -8.65 -9.40 -15.10
CA GLN A 168 -9.18 -8.07 -14.84
C GLN A 168 -9.06 -7.60 -13.38
N ALA A 169 -9.03 -8.54 -12.44
CA ALA A 169 -9.02 -8.24 -11.02
C ALA A 169 -7.87 -8.95 -10.30
N THR A 170 -7.51 -8.44 -9.13
CA THR A 170 -6.55 -9.10 -8.26
C THR A 170 -6.98 -9.01 -6.80
N GLU A 171 -6.66 -10.04 -6.03
CA GLU A 171 -6.81 -9.96 -4.58
C GLU A 171 -5.73 -9.05 -4.00
N PHE A 172 -6.16 -8.14 -3.12
CA PHE A 172 -5.29 -7.23 -2.41
C PHE A 172 -5.74 -7.14 -0.95
N TRP A 173 -4.80 -7.39 -0.05
CA TRP A 173 -5.04 -7.38 1.38
C TRP A 173 -4.42 -6.13 2.01
N THR A 174 -4.91 -5.73 3.18
CA THR A 174 -4.33 -4.64 3.98
C THR A 174 -3.77 -5.18 5.28
N SER A 175 -2.77 -4.49 5.82
CA SER A 175 -2.11 -4.81 7.08
C SER A 175 -1.62 -3.54 7.75
N HIS A 176 -1.55 -3.58 9.07
CA HIS A 176 -0.88 -2.57 9.89
C HIS A 176 -0.34 -3.23 11.16
N GLU A 177 0.54 -2.52 11.85
CA GLU A 177 1.02 -2.94 13.17
C GLU A 177 -0.09 -2.76 14.22
N CYS A 178 -0.51 -3.85 14.85
CA CYS A 178 -1.53 -3.89 15.91
C CYS A 178 -0.97 -3.30 17.22
N LEU A 179 -0.81 -1.97 17.25
CA LEU A 179 -0.09 -1.26 18.32
C LEU A 179 -1.02 -0.58 19.32
N LEU A 180 -2.10 0.07 18.85
CA LEU A 180 -3.00 0.85 19.69
C LEU A 180 -4.23 0.01 20.08
N LEU A 181 -4.06 -0.84 21.10
CA LEU A 181 -5.08 -1.82 21.50
C LEU A 181 -6.52 -1.29 21.66
N PRO A 182 -6.77 -0.07 22.18
CA PRO A 182 -8.14 0.46 22.22
C PRO A 182 -8.79 0.60 20.85
N TYR A 183 -8.02 0.97 19.82
CA TYR A 183 -8.51 1.03 18.44
C TYR A 183 -8.80 -0.37 17.90
N GLU A 184 -7.88 -1.30 18.11
CA GLU A 184 -7.98 -2.68 17.62
C GLU A 184 -9.16 -3.41 18.28
N GLN A 185 -9.29 -3.30 19.60
CA GLN A 185 -10.39 -3.87 20.37
C GLN A 185 -11.75 -3.34 19.88
N ALA A 186 -11.84 -2.06 19.54
CA ALA A 186 -13.06 -1.47 19.01
C ALA A 186 -13.42 -1.96 17.60
N LEU A 187 -12.48 -2.54 16.85
CA LEU A 187 -12.68 -3.07 15.50
C LEU A 187 -12.77 -4.61 15.44
N THR A 188 -12.37 -5.33 16.48
CA THR A 188 -12.55 -6.79 16.58
C THR A 188 -14.04 -7.17 16.59
N ARG A 189 -14.41 -8.20 15.82
CA ARG A 189 -15.79 -8.73 15.70
C ARG A 189 -15.79 -10.24 15.98
N LYS A 190 -16.96 -10.77 16.36
CA LYS A 190 -17.19 -12.21 16.60
C LYS A 190 -17.40 -12.97 15.30
#